data_AF-A0AAQ3WD45-F1
#
_entry.id   AF-A0AAQ3WD45-F1
#
_cell.length_a   1.000
_cell.length_b   1.000
_cell.length_c   1.000
_cell.angle_alpha   90.00
_cell.angle_beta   90.00
_cell.angle_gamma   90.00
#
_symmetry.space_group_name_H-M   'P 1'
#
loop_
_entity.id
_entity.type
_entity.pdbx_description
1 polymer ?
#
loop_
_entity_poly.entity_id
_entity_poly.type
_entity_poly.pdbx_seq_one_letter_code
_entity_poly.pdbx_strand_id
1 'polypeptide(L)'
;MIGSLLYLTAIRLDIQFAVCLCARYQASPRTSHHQAVKCIFRYLKFTPELGLWYSTGSSLSLRGFSDADHAGCRIDRKSTSGTCQLLGTTFVSWLSHKQASVALSTTEAEYVAAASYCSQLLWMKAALSDFGLRFGRIPLLVDSTSAISIAKNPVLHSRTKHIDDQDVQEGGELDF
;
A
#
# COMPACT_ATOMS: atom_id res chain seq x y z
N MET A 1 0.24 17.20 17.24
CA MET A 1 -0.74 16.09 17.33
C MET A 1 -0.65 15.15 16.13
N ILE A 2 -0.84 15.61 14.88
CA ILE A 2 -0.72 14.74 13.70
C ILE A 2 0.71 14.23 13.51
N GLY A 3 1.73 15.08 13.65
CA GLY A 3 3.14 14.66 13.51
C GLY A 3 3.54 13.51 14.44
N SER A 4 3.11 13.55 15.70
CA SER A 4 3.35 12.46 16.65
C SER A 4 2.61 11.16 16.26
N LEU A 5 1.44 11.26 15.64
CA LEU A 5 0.72 10.09 15.13
C LEU A 5 1.40 9.52 13.88
N LEU A 6 1.90 10.37 12.98
CA LEU A 6 2.67 9.96 11.80
C LEU A 6 4.00 9.27 12.18
N TYR A 7 4.55 9.57 13.35
CA TYR A 7 5.66 8.79 13.87
C TYR A 7 5.22 7.39 14.30
N LEU A 8 4.10 7.28 15.04
CA LEU A 8 3.56 6.00 15.50
C LEU A 8 3.08 5.10 14.35
N THR A 9 2.68 5.67 13.22
CA THR A 9 2.30 4.87 12.05
C THR A 9 3.42 3.98 11.53
N ALA A 10 4.69 4.23 11.88
CA ALA A 10 5.82 3.35 11.56
C ALA A 10 5.82 2.02 12.33
N ILE A 11 5.05 1.91 13.42
CA ILE A 11 4.93 0.67 14.23
C ILE A 11 3.48 0.20 14.37
N ARG A 12 2.51 1.04 14.00
CA ARG A 12 1.06 0.80 14.14
C ARG A 12 0.36 0.94 12.79
N LEU A 13 0.39 -0.15 12.02
CA LEU A 13 -0.28 -0.26 10.72
C LEU A 13 -1.80 0.01 10.83
N ASP A 14 -2.42 -0.43 11.91
CA ASP A 14 -3.85 -0.34 12.20
C ASP A 14 -4.39 1.10 12.25
N ILE A 15 -3.53 2.10 12.54
CA ILE A 15 -3.92 3.52 12.53
C ILE A 15 -3.53 4.26 11.25
N GLN A 16 -2.77 3.62 10.34
CA GLN A 16 -2.17 4.25 9.15
C GLN A 16 -3.19 5.07 8.36
N PHE A 17 -4.27 4.43 7.92
CA PHE A 17 -5.29 5.07 7.10
C PHE A 17 -5.94 6.27 7.83
N ALA A 18 -6.35 6.08 9.08
CA ALA A 18 -7.03 7.12 9.86
C ALA A 18 -6.15 8.35 10.08
N VAL A 19 -4.86 8.14 10.38
CA VAL A 19 -3.88 9.22 10.55
C VAL A 19 -3.62 9.92 9.22
N CYS A 20 -3.36 9.19 8.15
CA CYS A 20 -3.14 9.74 6.81
C CYS A 20 -4.34 10.57 6.34
N LEU A 21 -5.57 10.12 6.59
CA LEU A 21 -6.79 10.85 6.27
C LEU A 21 -6.88 12.17 7.07
N CYS A 22 -6.63 12.14 8.38
CA CYS A 22 -6.65 13.34 9.21
C CYS A 22 -5.55 14.35 8.80
N ALA A 23 -4.37 13.85 8.40
CA ALA A 23 -3.25 14.67 7.97
C ALA A 23 -3.57 15.52 6.72
N ARG A 24 -4.47 15.05 5.83
CA ARG A 24 -4.92 15.81 4.65
C ARG A 24 -5.55 17.15 5.02
N TYR A 25 -6.14 17.27 6.21
CA TYR A 25 -6.84 18.47 6.67
C TYR A 25 -6.04 19.30 7.67
N GLN A 26 -4.74 19.00 7.86
CA GLN A 26 -3.92 19.67 8.86
C GLN A 26 -3.76 21.19 8.63
N ALA A 27 -3.84 21.64 7.38
CA ALA A 27 -3.71 23.06 7.03
C ALA A 27 -4.94 23.88 7.45
N SER A 28 -6.12 23.27 7.50
CA SER A 28 -7.38 23.92 7.87
C SER A 28 -8.32 22.92 8.57
N PRO A 29 -8.00 22.50 9.80
CA PRO A 29 -8.74 21.45 10.49
C PRO A 29 -10.10 21.97 11.03
N ARG A 30 -11.15 21.15 10.88
CA ARG A 30 -12.50 21.41 11.43
C ARG A 30 -12.67 20.69 12.77
N THR A 31 -13.72 21.02 13.51
CA THR A 31 -14.05 20.37 14.80
C THR A 31 -14.19 18.86 14.67
N SER A 32 -14.77 18.38 13.56
CA SER A 32 -14.88 16.95 13.25
C SER A 32 -13.51 16.26 13.13
N HIS A 33 -12.53 16.91 12.49
CA HIS A 33 -11.18 16.36 12.36
C HIS A 33 -10.50 16.26 13.73
N HIS A 34 -10.67 17.25 14.61
CA HIS A 34 -10.14 17.20 15.97
C HIS A 34 -10.77 16.07 16.80
N GLN A 35 -12.06 15.82 16.63
CA GLN A 35 -12.75 14.70 17.28
C GLN A 35 -12.18 13.36 16.78
N ALA A 36 -11.99 13.19 15.47
CA ALA A 36 -11.38 11.99 14.91
C ALA A 36 -9.98 11.73 15.47
N VAL A 37 -9.13 12.76 15.54
CA VAL A 37 -7.78 12.65 16.12
C VAL A 37 -7.84 12.27 17.60
N LYS A 38 -8.78 12.83 18.38
CA LYS A 38 -8.99 12.43 19.78
C LYS A 38 -9.42 10.96 19.90
N CYS A 39 -10.25 10.45 18.98
CA CYS A 39 -10.61 9.04 18.94
C CYS A 39 -9.37 8.15 18.69
N ILE A 40 -8.48 8.52 17.77
CA ILE A 40 -7.22 7.80 17.53
C ILE A 40 -6.38 7.74 18.82
N PHE A 41 -6.23 8.86 19.54
CA PHE A 41 -5.49 8.86 20.81
C PHE A 41 -6.14 7.98 21.89
N ARG A 42 -7.48 7.97 21.99
CA ARG A 42 -8.20 7.11 22.94
C ARG A 42 -8.00 5.63 22.60
N TYR A 43 -8.05 5.28 21.32
CA TYR A 43 -7.78 3.94 20.83
C TYR A 43 -6.36 3.48 21.15
N LEU A 44 -5.35 4.32 20.90
CA LEU A 44 -3.96 4.05 21.26
C LEU A 44 -3.78 3.86 22.77
N LYS A 45 -4.41 4.71 23.59
CA LYS A 45 -4.38 4.58 25.04
C LYS A 45 -4.97 3.25 25.54
N PHE A 46 -5.98 2.73 24.85
CA PHE A 46 -6.62 1.46 25.22
C PHE A 46 -5.90 0.22 24.66
N THR A 47 -5.03 0.40 23.67
CA THR A 47 -4.29 -0.69 22.99
C THR A 47 -2.77 -0.50 23.05
N PRO A 48 -2.17 -0.35 24.25
CA PRO A 48 -0.72 -0.13 24.36
C PRO A 48 0.10 -1.35 23.92
N GLU A 49 -0.43 -2.55 24.12
CA GLU A 49 0.25 -3.83 23.82
C GLU A 49 0.19 -4.22 22.34
N LEU A 50 -0.61 -3.52 21.51
CA LEU A 50 -0.70 -3.83 20.09
C LEU A 50 0.53 -3.28 19.36
N GLY A 51 1.27 -4.17 18.70
CA GLY A 51 2.48 -3.84 17.94
C GLY A 51 2.88 -4.98 17.01
N LEU A 52 4.02 -4.79 16.32
CA LEU A 52 4.57 -5.79 15.41
C LEU A 52 5.48 -6.78 16.15
N TRP A 53 5.30 -8.05 15.85
CA TRP A 53 6.14 -9.14 16.35
C TRP A 53 7.02 -9.70 15.23
N TYR A 54 8.33 -9.61 15.40
CA TYR A 54 9.32 -10.15 14.48
C TYR A 54 9.84 -11.47 15.02
N SER A 55 9.41 -12.58 14.41
CA SER A 55 9.85 -13.92 14.79
C SER A 55 11.17 -14.28 14.12
N THR A 56 12.12 -14.80 14.90
CA THR A 56 13.41 -15.32 14.40
C THR A 56 13.29 -16.64 13.65
N GLY A 57 12.15 -17.33 13.78
CA GLY A 57 11.92 -18.64 13.16
C GLY A 57 11.25 -18.60 11.78
N SER A 58 10.97 -17.42 11.23
CA SER A 58 10.29 -17.31 9.94
C SER A 58 11.26 -17.39 8.77
N SER A 59 10.89 -18.12 7.71
CA SER A 59 11.64 -18.08 6.45
C SER A 59 11.52 -16.70 5.82
N LEU A 60 12.64 -16.13 5.39
CA LEU A 60 12.67 -14.84 4.73
C LEU A 60 12.04 -14.98 3.34
N SER A 61 10.83 -14.45 3.18
CA SER A 61 10.12 -14.36 1.91
C SER A 61 9.52 -12.96 1.79
N LEU A 62 9.83 -12.24 0.71
CA LEU A 62 9.26 -10.92 0.47
C LEU A 62 7.94 -11.08 -0.29
N ARG A 63 6.88 -10.46 0.21
CA ARG A 63 5.55 -10.44 -0.42
C ARG A 63 4.92 -9.06 -0.27
N GLY A 64 4.18 -8.61 -1.28
CA GLY A 64 3.46 -7.34 -1.22
C GLY A 64 1.97 -7.51 -1.42
N PHE A 65 1.19 -6.60 -0.85
CA PHE A 65 -0.25 -6.50 -1.03
C PHE A 65 -0.59 -5.09 -1.51
N SER A 66 -1.57 -4.98 -2.39
CA SER A 66 -2.11 -3.72 -2.89
C SER A 66 -3.63 -3.74 -2.82
N ASP A 67 -4.19 -2.58 -2.50
CA ASP A 67 -5.64 -2.32 -2.46
C ASP A 67 -5.88 -0.82 -2.79
N ALA A 68 -7.04 -0.48 -3.32
CA ALA A 68 -7.43 0.89 -3.61
C ALA A 68 -8.93 1.15 -3.43
N ASP A 69 -9.28 2.15 -2.62
CA ASP A 69 -10.68 2.58 -2.51
C ASP A 69 -11.09 3.45 -3.71
N HIS A 70 -11.99 2.97 -4.58
CA HIS A 70 -12.42 3.77 -5.72
C HIS A 70 -13.22 4.99 -5.29
N ALA A 71 -12.73 6.17 -5.66
CA ALA A 71 -13.39 7.45 -5.38
C ALA A 71 -13.77 7.67 -3.90
N GLY A 72 -12.93 7.14 -2.99
CA GLY A 72 -13.14 7.21 -1.54
C GLY A 72 -13.16 8.64 -0.99
N CYS A 73 -12.43 9.57 -1.61
CA CYS A 73 -12.53 10.97 -1.25
C CYS A 73 -13.77 11.63 -1.87
N ARG A 74 -14.75 12.00 -1.03
CA ARG A 74 -16.00 12.62 -1.50
C ARG A 74 -15.84 14.01 -2.12
N ILE A 75 -14.71 14.70 -1.88
CA ILE A 75 -14.49 16.08 -2.33
C ILE A 75 -13.95 16.09 -3.77
N ASP A 76 -12.86 15.37 -4.02
CA ASP A 76 -12.17 15.36 -5.31
C ASP A 76 -12.34 14.05 -6.08
N ARG A 77 -13.11 13.09 -5.53
CA ARG A 77 -13.37 11.76 -6.10
C ARG A 77 -12.10 10.96 -6.37
N LYS A 78 -10.99 11.33 -5.74
CA LYS A 78 -9.74 10.57 -5.84
C LYS A 78 -9.78 9.34 -4.95
N SER A 79 -9.19 8.28 -5.46
CA SER A 79 -8.99 7.02 -4.73
C SER A 79 -7.86 7.15 -3.71
N THR A 80 -7.85 6.26 -2.73
CA THR A 80 -6.79 6.08 -1.73
C THR A 80 -6.21 4.69 -1.95
N SER A 81 -4.94 4.64 -2.29
CA SER A 81 -4.22 3.38 -2.40
C SER A 81 -3.65 2.99 -1.05
N GLY A 82 -3.72 1.70 -0.74
CA GLY A 82 -3.12 1.05 0.42
C GLY A 82 -2.15 -0.03 -0.02
N THR A 83 -1.04 -0.17 0.69
CA THR A 83 -0.12 -1.30 0.52
C THR A 83 0.42 -1.77 1.85
N CYS A 84 0.78 -3.04 1.89
CA CYS A 84 1.60 -3.58 2.94
C CYS A 84 2.57 -4.63 2.36
N GLN A 85 3.81 -4.60 2.83
CA GLN A 85 4.85 -5.53 2.45
C GLN A 85 5.27 -6.35 3.67
N LEU A 86 5.40 -7.66 3.48
CA LEU A 86 5.82 -8.61 4.49
C LEU A 86 7.20 -9.16 4.14
N LEU A 87 8.02 -9.32 5.18
CA LEU A 87 9.21 -10.14 5.13
C LEU A 87 8.99 -11.34 6.04
N GLY A 88 8.90 -12.53 5.44
CA GLY A 88 8.44 -13.74 6.10
C GLY A 88 6.97 -13.63 6.48
N THR A 89 6.70 -13.59 7.79
CA THR A 89 5.35 -13.49 8.35
C THR A 89 5.01 -12.11 8.91
N THR A 90 5.95 -11.17 8.89
CA THR A 90 5.80 -9.88 9.58
C THR A 90 5.83 -8.71 8.61
N PHE A 91 4.99 -7.69 8.87
CA PHE A 91 5.00 -6.44 8.12
C PHE A 91 6.30 -5.66 8.33
N VAL A 92 6.88 -5.18 7.23
CA VAL A 92 8.11 -4.38 7.23
C VAL A 92 7.92 -2.98 6.63
N SER A 93 6.91 -2.81 5.79
CA SER A 93 6.58 -1.54 5.16
C SER A 93 5.10 -1.52 4.83
N TRP A 94 4.50 -0.33 4.85
CA TRP A 94 3.13 -0.09 4.45
C TRP A 94 2.92 1.38 4.16
N LEU A 95 1.90 1.68 3.38
CA LEU A 95 1.54 3.04 3.04
C LEU A 95 0.04 3.14 2.79
N SER A 96 -0.53 4.30 3.11
CA SER A 96 -1.85 4.70 2.66
C SER A 96 -1.76 6.12 2.13
N HIS A 97 -2.06 6.32 0.85
CA HIS A 97 -1.94 7.62 0.22
C HIS A 97 -3.06 7.89 -0.78
N LYS A 98 -3.41 9.16 -0.95
CA LYS A 98 -4.41 9.57 -1.95
C LYS A 98 -3.75 9.56 -3.33
N GLN A 99 -4.38 8.92 -4.31
CA GLN A 99 -3.91 8.94 -5.69
C GLN A 99 -3.84 10.37 -6.25
N ALA A 100 -2.93 10.59 -7.20
CA ALA A 100 -2.75 11.90 -7.82
C ALA A 100 -3.88 12.25 -8.79
N SER A 101 -4.36 11.27 -9.56
CA SER A 101 -5.46 11.38 -10.52
C SER A 101 -6.77 10.78 -9.98
N VAL A 102 -7.87 11.07 -10.67
CA VAL A 102 -9.17 10.42 -10.44
C VAL A 102 -9.25 9.20 -11.34
N ALA A 103 -9.43 8.02 -10.75
CA ALA A 103 -9.66 6.78 -11.51
C ALA A 103 -11.12 6.72 -12.00
N LEU A 104 -11.32 6.27 -13.23
CA LEU A 104 -12.62 6.14 -13.87
C LEU A 104 -13.35 4.85 -13.46
N SER A 105 -12.62 3.87 -12.91
CA SER A 105 -13.17 2.61 -12.42
C SER A 105 -12.41 2.09 -11.20
N THR A 106 -13.02 1.14 -10.49
CA THR A 106 -12.35 0.37 -9.43
C THR A 106 -11.11 -0.36 -9.97
N THR A 107 -11.24 -0.98 -11.13
CA THR A 107 -10.14 -1.67 -11.82
C THR A 107 -8.96 -0.74 -12.11
N GLU A 108 -9.21 0.49 -12.57
CA GLU A 108 -8.16 1.46 -12.81
C GLU A 108 -7.50 1.92 -11.51
N ALA A 109 -8.28 2.16 -10.45
CA ALA A 109 -7.74 2.54 -9.14
C ALA A 109 -6.80 1.45 -8.60
N GLU A 110 -7.22 0.19 -8.68
CA GLU A 110 -6.44 -0.98 -8.27
C GLU A 110 -5.18 -1.16 -9.12
N TYR A 111 -5.29 -0.99 -10.43
CA TYR A 111 -4.15 -1.07 -11.34
C TYR A 111 -3.11 0.02 -11.04
N VAL A 112 -3.54 1.27 -10.82
CA VAL A 112 -2.64 2.38 -10.46
C VAL A 112 -1.94 2.10 -9.13
N ALA A 113 -2.67 1.56 -8.15
CA ALA A 113 -2.10 1.15 -6.87
C ALA A 113 -1.03 0.06 -7.06
N ALA A 114 -1.40 -1.03 -7.74
CA ALA A 114 -0.50 -2.16 -7.99
C ALA A 114 0.77 -1.74 -8.74
N ALA A 115 0.65 -0.88 -9.77
CA ALA A 115 1.79 -0.38 -10.53
C ALA A 115 2.76 0.44 -9.66
N SER A 116 2.23 1.35 -8.83
CA SER A 116 3.05 2.15 -7.90
C SER A 116 3.76 1.27 -6.89
N TYR A 117 3.10 0.22 -6.40
CA TYR A 117 3.66 -0.67 -5.36
C TYR A 117 4.61 -1.73 -5.92
N CYS A 118 4.45 -2.12 -7.18
CA CYS A 118 5.44 -2.94 -7.89
C CYS A 118 6.80 -2.23 -7.91
N SER A 119 6.83 -0.93 -8.22
CA SER A 119 8.07 -0.14 -8.16
C SER A 119 8.70 -0.12 -6.76
N GLN A 120 7.87 -0.04 -5.71
CA GLN A 120 8.35 -0.10 -4.33
C GLN A 120 8.93 -1.49 -3.97
N LEU A 121 8.28 -2.58 -4.40
CA LEU A 121 8.79 -3.95 -4.19
C LEU A 121 10.11 -4.19 -4.92
N LEU A 122 10.25 -3.71 -6.15
CA LEU A 122 11.50 -3.79 -6.91
C LEU A 122 12.62 -3.03 -6.20
N TRP A 123 12.33 -1.84 -5.67
CA TRP A 123 13.29 -1.10 -4.86
C TRP A 123 13.68 -1.86 -3.58
N MET A 124 12.71 -2.45 -2.87
CA MET A 124 12.99 -3.27 -1.68
C MET A 124 13.83 -4.51 -2.02
N LYS A 125 13.56 -5.18 -3.14
CA LYS A 125 14.35 -6.31 -3.64
C LYS A 125 15.82 -5.92 -3.86
N ALA A 126 16.04 -4.78 -4.51
CA ALA A 126 17.38 -4.25 -4.77
C ALA A 126 18.08 -3.90 -3.44
N ALA A 127 17.41 -3.17 -2.56
CA ALA A 127 17.97 -2.80 -1.25
C ALA A 127 18.32 -4.02 -0.40
N LEU A 128 17.49 -5.07 -0.39
CA LEU A 128 17.77 -6.30 0.34
C LEU A 128 18.92 -7.11 -0.28
N SER A 129 19.11 -7.03 -1.60
CA SER A 129 20.25 -7.64 -2.28
C SER A 129 21.58 -7.04 -1.81
N ASP A 130 21.62 -5.74 -1.49
CA ASP A 130 22.81 -5.09 -0.92
C ASP A 130 23.17 -5.64 0.47
N PHE A 131 22.18 -6.13 1.22
CA PHE A 131 22.37 -6.85 2.50
C PHE A 131 22.65 -8.35 2.33
N GLY A 132 22.85 -8.83 1.10
CA GLY A 132 23.11 -10.24 0.81
C GLY A 132 21.85 -11.12 0.77
N LEU A 133 20.65 -10.54 0.87
CA LEU A 133 19.39 -11.26 0.78
C LEU A 133 18.87 -11.23 -0.65
N ARG A 134 18.99 -12.35 -1.36
CA ARG A 134 18.53 -12.47 -2.75
C ARG A 134 17.17 -13.13 -2.81
N PHE A 135 16.21 -12.40 -3.37
CA PHE A 135 14.87 -12.90 -3.64
C PHE A 135 14.70 -13.11 -5.15
N GLY A 136 14.04 -14.20 -5.53
CA GLY A 136 13.66 -14.47 -6.92
C GLY A 136 12.45 -13.60 -7.32
N ARG A 137 11.39 -14.25 -7.80
CA ARG A 137 10.10 -13.60 -8.03
C ARG A 137 9.47 -13.19 -6.71
N ILE A 138 8.90 -11.99 -6.69
CA ILE A 138 8.19 -11.44 -5.53
C ILE A 138 6.71 -11.33 -5.90
N PRO A 139 5.82 -12.03 -5.19
CA PRO A 139 4.41 -11.93 -5.48
C PRO A 139 3.83 -10.61 -4.96
N LEU A 140 3.09 -9.94 -5.85
CA LEU A 140 2.21 -8.82 -5.50
C LEU A 140 0.77 -9.30 -5.54
N LEU A 141 0.13 -9.35 -4.38
CA LEU A 141 -1.26 -9.74 -4.24
C LEU A 141 -2.17 -8.52 -4.39
N VAL A 142 -3.14 -8.66 -5.29
CA VAL A 142 -4.18 -7.66 -5.60
C VAL A 142 -5.52 -8.38 -5.55
N ASP A 143 -6.56 -7.77 -5.00
CA ASP A 143 -7.88 -8.41 -4.88
C ASP A 143 -8.73 -8.30 -6.16
N SER A 144 -8.31 -7.46 -7.11
CA SER A 144 -9.00 -7.21 -8.37
C SER A 144 -8.50 -8.09 -9.52
N THR A 145 -9.30 -9.09 -9.88
CA THR A 145 -9.03 -9.98 -11.02
C THR A 145 -8.92 -9.22 -12.35
N SER A 146 -9.73 -8.18 -12.54
CA SER A 146 -9.67 -7.32 -13.72
C SER A 146 -8.36 -6.54 -13.79
N ALA A 147 -7.87 -6.02 -12.67
CA ALA A 147 -6.59 -5.29 -12.64
C ALA A 147 -5.42 -6.23 -12.91
N ILE A 148 -5.46 -7.44 -12.35
CA ILE A 148 -4.48 -8.51 -12.62
C ILE A 148 -4.48 -8.88 -14.11
N SER A 149 -5.65 -9.03 -14.72
CA SER A 149 -5.78 -9.36 -16.13
C SER A 149 -5.17 -8.29 -17.03
N ILE A 150 -5.41 -7.01 -16.71
CA ILE A 150 -4.79 -5.88 -17.44
C ILE A 150 -3.28 -5.89 -17.28
N ALA A 151 -2.76 -6.12 -16.06
CA ALA A 151 -1.33 -6.17 -15.80
C ALA A 151 -0.62 -7.32 -16.53
N LYS A 152 -1.30 -8.46 -16.73
CA LYS A 152 -0.75 -9.63 -17.42
C LYS A 152 -0.87 -9.57 -18.94
N ASN A 153 -1.60 -8.61 -19.51
CA ASN A 153 -1.89 -8.59 -20.93
C ASN A 153 -0.98 -7.62 -21.71
N PRO A 154 0.08 -8.12 -22.39
CA PRO A 154 0.99 -7.28 -23.17
C PRO A 154 0.33 -6.60 -24.38
N VAL A 155 -0.86 -7.04 -24.81
CA VAL A 155 -1.54 -6.51 -26.01
C VAL A 155 -2.23 -5.16 -25.74
N LEU A 156 -2.68 -4.93 -24.50
CA LEU A 156 -3.30 -3.64 -24.10
C LEU A 156 -2.25 -2.55 -23.79
N HIS A 157 -0.98 -2.92 -23.66
CA HIS A 157 0.15 -2.03 -23.40
C HIS A 157 0.31 -0.92 -24.45
N SER A 158 -0.14 -1.17 -25.67
CA SER A 158 -0.12 -0.19 -26.77
C SER A 158 -1.01 1.04 -26.54
N ARG A 159 -2.03 0.96 -25.67
CA ARG A 159 -2.89 2.10 -25.27
C ARG A 159 -2.51 2.72 -23.92
N THR A 160 -1.57 2.13 -23.18
CA THR A 160 -1.11 2.56 -21.85
C THR A 160 0.38 2.89 -21.90
N LYS A 161 0.72 3.83 -22.78
CA LYS A 161 2.05 3.99 -23.39
C LYS A 161 3.11 4.66 -22.49
N HIS A 162 3.29 4.25 -21.24
CA HIS A 162 4.28 4.89 -20.35
C HIS A 162 5.13 4.02 -19.43
N ILE A 163 5.13 2.68 -19.54
CA ILE A 163 6.04 1.85 -18.73
C ILE A 163 6.46 0.62 -19.55
N ASP A 164 7.76 0.44 -19.79
CA ASP A 164 8.34 -0.69 -20.56
C ASP A 164 8.56 -1.95 -19.70
N ASP A 165 8.51 -3.07 -20.42
CA ASP A 165 9.16 -4.38 -20.27
C ASP A 165 8.62 -5.58 -19.44
N GLN A 166 8.36 -6.64 -20.24
CA GLN A 166 8.70 -8.09 -20.19
C GLN A 166 7.89 -9.15 -19.40
N ASP A 167 7.17 -9.94 -20.21
CA ASP A 167 6.79 -11.37 -20.19
C ASP A 167 6.51 -12.11 -18.87
N VAL A 168 5.24 -12.52 -18.70
CA VAL A 168 4.73 -13.35 -17.60
C VAL A 168 3.84 -14.47 -18.15
N GLN A 169 4.07 -15.71 -17.70
CA GLN A 169 3.22 -16.90 -17.93
C GLN A 169 2.37 -17.26 -16.70
N GLU A 170 1.29 -18.00 -16.97
CA GLU A 170 0.06 -18.20 -16.21
C GLU A 170 0.16 -18.79 -14.78
N GLY A 171 -0.74 -18.32 -13.93
CA GLY A 171 -0.93 -18.70 -12.52
C GLY A 171 -1.51 -17.50 -11.78
N GLY A 172 -2.45 -17.65 -10.85
CA GLY A 172 -3.24 -16.57 -10.21
C GLY A 172 -2.47 -15.55 -9.34
N GLU A 173 -1.20 -15.32 -9.64
CA GLU A 173 -0.21 -14.53 -8.91
C GLU A 173 0.42 -13.53 -9.90
N LEU A 174 0.62 -12.27 -9.52
CA LEU A 174 1.47 -11.35 -10.29
C LEU A 174 2.89 -11.53 -9.76
N ASP A 175 3.65 -12.35 -10.46
CA ASP A 175 5.06 -12.58 -10.19
C ASP A 175 5.90 -11.53 -10.93
N PHE A 176 6.69 -10.74 -10.19
CA PHE A 176 7.67 -9.78 -10.71
C PHE A 176 9.10 -10.12 -10.24
#